data_AF-A0A2R6KRX8-F1
#
_entry.id   AF-A0A2R6KRX8-F1
#
_cell.length_a   1.000
_cell.length_b   1.000
_cell.length_c   1.000
_cell.angle_alpha   90.00
_cell.angle_beta   90.00
_cell.angle_gamma   90.00
#
_symmetry.space_group_name_H-M   'P 1'
#
loop_
_entity.id
_entity.type
_entity.pdbx_description
1 polymer ?
#
loop_
_entity_poly.entity_id
_entity_poly.type
_entity_poly.pdbx_seq_one_letter_code
_entity_poly.pdbx_strand_id
1 'polypeptide(L)'
;MADEFAKGFTILISAGLAWMTLAGWYNTPSFEGTQLLAPNPTSGLTVYTQVGLVVKEAMLWFAILGFLTFVVVIPIARKLRDAYAGTPEIPE
;
A
#
# COMPACT_ATOMS: atom_id res chain seq x y z
N MET A 1 14.37 4.26 -12.57
CA MET A 1 13.62 2.99 -12.42
C MET A 1 13.96 2.30 -11.10
N ALA A 2 15.24 2.05 -10.79
CA ALA A 2 15.61 1.36 -9.54
C ALA A 2 15.30 2.16 -8.26
N ASP A 3 15.47 3.49 -8.28
CA ASP A 3 15.14 4.37 -7.15
C ASP A 3 13.63 4.41 -6.85
N GLU A 4 12.79 4.53 -7.88
CA GLU A 4 11.34 4.50 -7.70
C GLU A 4 10.86 3.13 -7.22
N PHE A 5 11.46 2.05 -7.73
CA PHE A 5 11.18 0.71 -7.22
C PHE A 5 11.55 0.58 -5.75
N ALA A 6 12.74 1.03 -5.33
CA ALA A 6 13.15 0.98 -3.94
C ALA A 6 12.17 1.73 -3.03
N LYS A 7 11.75 2.94 -3.42
CA LYS A 7 10.74 3.73 -2.68
C LYS A 7 9.41 3.01 -2.56
N GLY A 8 8.89 2.50 -3.68
CA GLY A 8 7.64 1.75 -3.70
C GLY A 8 7.74 0.49 -2.83
N PHE A 9 8.81 -0.28 -2.98
CA PHE A 9 9.04 -1.52 -2.25
C PHE A 9 9.16 -1.28 -0.74
N THR A 10 9.88 -0.23 -0.31
CA THR A 10 9.93 0.16 1.10
C THR A 10 8.55 0.46 1.66
N ILE A 11 7.70 1.18 0.92
CA ILE A 11 6.31 1.44 1.34
C ILE A 11 5.52 0.14 1.43
N LEU A 12 5.59 -0.71 0.41
CA LEU A 12 4.86 -1.97 0.35
C LEU A 12 5.19 -2.87 1.56
N ILE A 13 6.48 -3.04 1.88
CA ILE A 13 6.90 -3.92 2.96
C ILE A 13 6.55 -3.32 4.33
N SER A 14 6.84 -2.04 4.56
CA SER A 14 6.59 -1.42 5.86
C SER A 14 5.09 -1.32 6.18
N ALA A 15 4.30 -0.74 5.27
CA ALA A 15 2.86 -0.58 5.47
C ALA A 15 2.12 -1.91 5.33
N GLY A 16 2.56 -2.78 4.42
CA GLY A 16 2.01 -4.13 4.28
C GLY A 16 2.23 -4.98 5.54
N LEU A 17 3.41 -4.90 6.17
CA LEU A 17 3.66 -5.57 7.44
C LEU A 17 2.77 -5.00 8.56
N ALA A 18 2.69 -3.68 8.68
CA ALA A 18 1.81 -3.04 9.66
C ALA A 18 0.35 -3.45 9.49
N TRP A 19 -0.13 -3.51 8.24
CA TRP A 19 -1.46 -4.03 7.92
C TRP A 19 -1.61 -5.50 8.31
N MET A 20 -0.68 -6.38 7.95
CA MET A 20 -0.74 -7.80 8.28
C MET A 20 -0.79 -8.03 9.80
N THR A 21 -0.02 -7.26 10.58
CA THR A 21 -0.06 -7.33 12.04
C THR A 21 -1.44 -6.97 12.59
N LEU A 22 -2.02 -5.85 12.13
CA LEU A 22 -3.33 -5.39 12.61
C LEU A 22 -4.48 -6.26 12.10
N ALA A 23 -4.43 -6.71 10.85
CA ALA A 23 -5.39 -7.64 10.27
C ALA A 23 -5.31 -9.02 10.92
N GLY A 24 -4.09 -9.48 11.28
CA GLY A 24 -3.90 -10.68 12.09
C GLY A 24 -4.54 -10.57 13.45
N TRP A 25 -4.47 -9.39 14.07
CA TRP A 25 -5.08 -9.14 15.38
C TRP A 25 -6.60 -9.02 15.34
N TYR A 26 -7.16 -8.28 14.38
CA TYR A 26 -8.58 -7.94 14.36
C TYR A 26 -9.44 -8.80 13.42
N ASN A 27 -8.85 -9.46 12.42
CA ASN A 27 -9.56 -10.10 11.30
C ASN A 27 -9.13 -11.57 11.08
N THR A 28 -8.54 -12.21 12.08
CA THR A 28 -8.20 -13.65 12.09
C THR A 28 -8.77 -14.31 13.35
N PRO A 29 -10.06 -14.74 13.34
CA PRO A 29 -10.73 -15.29 14.52
C PRO A 29 -10.21 -16.67 14.96
N SER A 30 -9.62 -17.45 14.05
CA SER A 30 -9.00 -18.75 14.36
C SER A 30 -7.90 -19.09 13.36
N PHE A 31 -7.00 -19.99 13.74
CA PHE A 31 -5.91 -20.43 12.85
C PHE A 31 -6.39 -21.34 11.69
N GLU A 32 -7.52 -22.03 11.86
CA GLU A 32 -8.12 -22.90 10.84
C GLU A 32 -9.19 -22.20 9.99
N GLY A 33 -9.49 -20.92 10.29
CA GLY A 33 -10.57 -20.16 9.66
C GLY A 33 -10.09 -19.10 8.67
N THR A 34 -10.97 -18.14 8.38
CA THR A 34 -10.63 -16.96 7.57
C THR A 34 -9.48 -16.19 8.22
N GLN A 35 -8.44 -15.89 7.45
CA GLN A 35 -7.29 -15.13 7.92
C GLN A 35 -7.22 -13.75 7.25
N LEU A 36 -6.92 -12.72 8.05
CA LEU A 36 -6.73 -11.31 7.66
C LEU A 36 -7.95 -10.58 7.07
N LEU A 37 -8.94 -11.33 6.60
CA LEU A 37 -10.06 -10.84 5.80
C LEU A 37 -11.42 -11.11 6.45
N ALA A 38 -11.47 -11.61 7.69
CA ALA A 38 -12.73 -11.72 8.40
C ALA A 38 -13.34 -10.33 8.64
N PRO A 39 -14.66 -10.21 8.89
CA PRO A 39 -15.28 -8.93 9.23
C PRO A 39 -14.65 -8.29 10.47
N ASN A 40 -14.65 -6.95 10.53
CA ASN A 40 -14.20 -6.23 11.72
C ASN A 40 -15.08 -6.57 12.94
N PRO A 41 -14.53 -6.58 14.16
CA PRO A 41 -15.29 -6.83 15.37
C PRO A 41 -16.34 -5.74 15.60
N THR A 42 -17.55 -6.15 15.98
CA THR A 42 -18.70 -5.24 16.22
C THR A 42 -19.00 -5.04 17.70
N SER A 43 -18.38 -5.81 18.59
CA SER A 43 -18.52 -5.74 20.04
C SER A 43 -17.18 -5.45 20.72
N GLY A 44 -17.21 -4.83 21.90
CA GLY A 44 -15.98 -4.50 22.64
C GLY A 44 -15.14 -3.39 22.02
N LEU A 45 -15.78 -2.50 21.23
CA LEU A 45 -15.13 -1.40 20.53
C LEU A 45 -14.72 -0.28 21.48
N THR A 46 -13.52 -0.39 22.04
CA THR A 46 -12.87 0.74 22.75
C THR A 46 -12.39 1.80 21.75
N VAL A 47 -12.02 2.98 22.24
CA VAL A 47 -11.39 4.03 21.41
C VAL A 47 -10.14 3.49 20.72
N TYR A 48 -9.31 2.70 21.41
CA TYR A 48 -8.10 2.11 20.84
C TYR A 48 -8.41 1.07 19.74
N THR A 49 -9.50 0.30 19.89
CA THR A 49 -9.96 -0.62 18.86
C THR A 49 -10.32 0.14 17.58
N GLN A 50 -11.06 1.24 17.71
CA GLN A 50 -11.48 2.06 16.57
C GLN A 50 -10.27 2.70 15.86
N VAL A 51 -9.33 3.26 16.63
CA VAL A 51 -8.08 3.80 16.09
C VAL A 51 -7.29 2.70 15.36
N GLY A 52 -7.16 1.52 15.97
CA GLY A 52 -6.46 0.38 15.37
C GLY A 52 -7.06 -0.05 14.04
N LEU A 53 -8.39 -0.10 13.94
CA LEU A 53 -9.09 -0.42 12.69
C LEU A 53 -8.87 0.65 11.61
N VAL A 54 -8.92 1.93 11.96
CA VAL A 54 -8.64 3.03 11.01
C VAL A 54 -7.19 2.95 10.51
N VAL A 55 -6.23 2.76 11.42
CA VAL A 55 -4.81 2.62 11.05
C VAL A 55 -4.61 1.39 10.16
N LYS A 56 -5.25 0.26 10.47
CA LYS A 56 -5.20 -0.95 9.63
C LYS A 56 -5.63 -0.64 8.20
N GLU A 57 -6.81 -0.04 8.00
CA GLU A 57 -7.30 0.29 6.66
C GLU A 57 -6.40 1.31 5.95
N ALA A 58 -5.91 2.32 6.68
CA ALA A 58 -4.98 3.30 6.14
C ALA A 58 -3.66 2.65 5.67
N MET A 59 -3.11 1.71 6.42
CA MET A 59 -1.88 0.99 6.05
C MET A 59 -2.08 0.10 4.82
N LEU A 60 -3.21 -0.58 4.68
CA LEU A 60 -3.53 -1.37 3.48
C LEU A 60 -3.47 -0.50 2.23
N TRP A 61 -4.24 0.59 2.24
CA TRP A 61 -4.35 1.47 1.08
C TRP A 61 -3.06 2.24 0.84
N PHE A 62 -2.34 2.65 1.89
CA PHE A 62 -1.04 3.28 1.74
C PHE A 62 0.00 2.32 1.12
N ALA A 63 -0.01 1.04 1.50
CA ALA A 63 0.85 0.03 0.90
C ALA A 63 0.58 -0.11 -0.61
N ILE A 64 -0.69 -0.28 -0.99
CA ILE A 64 -1.12 -0.49 -2.38
C ILE A 64 -0.86 0.78 -3.21
N LEU A 65 -1.45 1.91 -2.80
CA LEU A 65 -1.38 3.15 -3.55
C LEU A 65 0.04 3.71 -3.57
N GLY A 66 0.78 3.62 -2.46
CA GLY A 66 2.16 4.06 -2.39
C GLY A 66 3.06 3.25 -3.32
N PHE A 67 2.96 1.91 -3.30
CA PHE A 67 3.71 1.06 -4.23
C PHE A 67 3.41 1.39 -5.69
N LEU A 68 2.12 1.43 -6.05
CA LEU A 68 1.69 1.72 -7.42
C LEU A 68 2.09 3.13 -7.87
N THR A 69 2.05 4.11 -6.96
CA THR A 69 2.45 5.48 -7.27
C THR A 69 3.91 5.55 -7.72
N PHE A 70 4.82 4.93 -6.96
CA PHE A 70 6.23 4.98 -7.30
C PHE A 70 6.61 4.04 -8.44
N VAL A 71 6.08 2.81 -8.47
CA VAL A 71 6.50 1.82 -9.48
C VAL A 71 5.84 2.04 -10.83
N VAL A 72 4.61 2.56 -10.86
CA VAL A 72 3.81 2.65 -12.09
C VAL A 72 3.51 4.11 -12.46
N VAL A 73 2.86 4.86 -11.57
CA VAL A 73 2.31 6.18 -11.91
C VAL A 73 3.42 7.19 -12.23
N ILE A 74 4.42 7.33 -11.36
CA ILE A 74 5.51 8.31 -11.54
C ILE A 74 6.33 8.02 -12.81
N PRO A 75 6.78 6.77 -13.09
CA PRO A 75 7.49 6.46 -14.31
C PRO A 75 6.67 6.74 -15.58
N ILE A 76 5.38 6.39 -15.58
CA ILE A 76 4.49 6.69 -16.71
C ILE A 76 4.35 8.19 -16.89
N ALA A 77 4.09 8.94 -15.82
CA ALA A 77 3.93 10.39 -15.88
C ALA A 77 5.18 11.10 -16.42
N ARG A 78 6.37 10.64 -16.04
CA ARG A 78 7.63 11.18 -16.59
C ARG A 78 7.78 10.88 -18.08
N LYS A 79 7.55 9.63 -18.50
CA LYS A 79 7.61 9.26 -19.93
C LYS A 79 6.61 10.07 -20.78
N LEU A 80 5.38 10.27 -20.28
CA LEU A 80 4.37 11.08 -20.95
C LEU A 80 4.80 12.55 -21.05
N ARG A 81 5.39 13.10 -19.99
CA ARG A 81 5.94 14.46 -19.99
C ARG A 81 7.06 14.61 -21.02
N ASP A 82 8.01 13.67 -21.05
CA ASP A 82 9.15 13.71 -21.97
C ASP A 82 8.68 13.60 -23.43
N ALA A 83 7.70 12.74 -23.71
CA ALA A 83 7.08 12.62 -25.03
C ALA A 83 6.34 13.91 -25.45
N TYR A 84 5.66 14.58 -24.52
CA TYR A 84 4.94 15.82 -24.78
C TYR A 84 5.86 17.04 -24.92
N ALA A 85 6.97 17.07 -24.18
CA ALA A 85 7.96 18.15 -24.23
C ALA A 85 8.78 18.15 -25.53
N GLY A 86 8.68 17.09 -26.35
CA GLY A 86 9.18 17.08 -27.71
C GLY A 86 10.71 17.11 -27.83
N THR A 87 11.47 16.55 -26.89
CA THR A 87 12.90 16.28 -27.12
C THR A 87 13.02 15.32 -28.32
N PRO A 88 13.51 15.78 -29.47
CA PRO A 88 13.73 14.90 -30.61
C PRO A 88 14.85 13.94 -30.24
N GLU A 89 14.65 12.64 -30.46
CA GLU A 89 15.79 11.72 -30.57
C GLU A 89 16.60 12.19 -31.78
N ILE A 90 17.70 12.92 -31.55
CA ILE A 90 18.72 13.11 -32.58
C ILE A 90 19.48 11.78 -32.61
N PRO A 91 19.42 11.01 -33.70
CA PRO A 91 20.26 9.83 -33.85
C PRO A 91 21.70 10.31 -34.04
N GLU A 92 22.61 9.88 -33.17
CA GLU A 92 24.04 9.79 -33.48
C GLU A 92 24.35 8.43 -34.13
#